data_AF-A0AAE4CRR2-F1
#
_entry.id   AF-A0AAE4CRR2-F1
#
_cell.length_a   1.000
_cell.length_b   1.000
_cell.length_c   1.000
_cell.angle_alpha   90.00
_cell.angle_beta   90.00
_cell.angle_gamma   90.00
#
_symmetry.space_group_name_H-M   'P 1'
#
loop_
_entity.id
_entity.type
_entity.pdbx_description
1 polymer ?
#
loop_
_entity_poly.entity_id
_entity_poly.type
_entity_poly.pdbx_seq_one_letter_code
_entity_poly.pdbx_strand_id
1 'polypeptide(L)'
;MAGVLLAPVPAGPALAHGADAPAGTNYRARLTGVSPAVPGVRLRVIEAGARLELTNTGRREIEVLGYQGEPYLRIGPDGVWENVNSAATYLNASIATSATVPATAGPTVPPSWRRVSDRPAARWHDHRTYWMSEEQPPAVAADPTRTQRVRDWTVDLRDGVTPITATGTLDWVPPPYAGGWWAAVVLVAAAVAALGLLHGRAARWPMAAVSALAGVAALAYTVGREIDAGNDTLGTALPALLSTQLWPALTGAGALAAAAVAVARRPAADFALALAGVCTGVFVGLANAGALLNSVVPAPWPPTVARVLAVVALAGGFGLTAAAVLRMRATALAATADPAGSGDAPDGSSPAGGSAPDGGRSAAQNQSATGGRDATGGRDAARPRPRRAPLTLKAALEEQPDDDRP
;
A
#
# COMPACT_ATOMS: atom_id res chain seq x y z
N MET A 1 -21.95 28.96 21.42
CA MET A 1 -21.57 28.11 20.27
C MET A 1 -20.86 26.89 20.82
N ALA A 2 -21.52 25.72 20.80
CA ALA A 2 -20.95 24.48 21.32
C ALA A 2 -20.16 23.78 20.22
N GLY A 3 -18.85 23.60 20.43
CA GLY A 3 -17.98 22.83 19.55
C GLY A 3 -18.09 21.34 19.84
N VAL A 4 -18.55 20.57 18.85
CA VAL A 4 -18.45 19.11 18.87
C VAL A 4 -17.03 18.74 18.46
N LEU A 5 -16.24 18.28 19.43
CA LEU A 5 -14.96 17.60 19.19
C LEU A 5 -15.26 16.23 18.60
N LEU A 6 -15.13 16.09 17.28
CA LEU A 6 -15.05 14.80 16.61
C LEU A 6 -13.69 14.18 16.97
N ALA A 7 -13.70 13.21 17.87
CA ALA A 7 -12.56 12.32 18.05
C ALA A 7 -12.29 11.56 16.75
N PRO A 8 -11.03 11.40 16.31
CA PRO A 8 -10.71 10.57 15.16
C PRO A 8 -11.04 9.12 15.51
N VAL A 9 -12.10 8.59 14.90
CA VAL A 9 -12.32 7.15 14.83
C VAL A 9 -11.15 6.59 14.03
N PRO A 10 -10.36 5.63 14.54
CA PRO A 10 -9.37 4.95 13.73
C PRO A 10 -10.14 4.22 12.61
N ALA A 11 -10.11 4.79 11.41
CA ALA A 11 -10.47 4.04 10.21
C ALA A 11 -9.42 2.94 10.11
N GLY A 12 -9.77 1.74 10.58
CA GLY A 12 -8.98 0.54 10.27
C GLY A 12 -8.79 0.47 8.75
N PRO A 13 -7.64 -0.01 8.26
CA PRO A 13 -7.43 -0.15 6.83
C PRO A 13 -8.62 -0.92 6.26
N ALA A 14 -9.34 -0.28 5.32
CA ALA A 14 -10.39 -0.95 4.60
C ALA A 14 -9.79 -2.23 4.01
N LEU A 15 -10.33 -3.39 4.41
CA LEU A 15 -9.92 -4.72 3.95
C LEU A 15 -10.28 -4.88 2.45
N ALA A 16 -9.53 -4.20 1.59
CA ALA A 16 -9.50 -4.52 0.18
C ALA A 16 -8.73 -5.83 0.03
N HIS A 17 -9.41 -6.87 -0.44
CA HIS A 17 -8.94 -8.27 -0.60
C HIS A 17 -7.85 -8.45 -1.67
N GLY A 18 -6.81 -7.61 -1.64
CA GLY A 18 -5.62 -7.71 -2.51
C GLY A 18 -4.35 -7.10 -1.91
N ALA A 19 -4.40 -6.59 -0.68
CA ALA A 19 -3.41 -5.67 -0.11
C ALA A 19 -2.16 -6.31 0.54
N ASP A 20 -2.05 -7.64 0.55
CA ASP A 20 -0.98 -8.31 1.30
C ASP A 20 0.36 -8.42 0.53
N ALA A 21 0.43 -7.97 -0.72
CA ALA A 21 1.70 -7.91 -1.44
C ALA A 21 2.59 -6.77 -0.88
N PRO A 22 3.75 -7.09 -0.29
CA PRO A 22 4.60 -6.08 0.34
C PRO A 22 5.13 -5.08 -0.70
N ALA A 23 5.41 -3.85 -0.25
CA ALA A 23 6.00 -2.81 -1.11
C ALA A 23 7.44 -3.14 -1.59
N GLY A 24 8.02 -4.23 -1.10
CA GLY A 24 9.27 -4.81 -1.56
C GLY A 24 9.71 -5.97 -0.65
N THR A 25 10.70 -6.73 -1.10
CA THR A 25 11.33 -7.83 -0.35
C THR A 25 12.82 -7.93 -0.68
N ASN A 26 13.59 -8.59 0.18
CA ASN A 26 14.98 -8.94 -0.10
C ASN A 26 15.14 -10.37 -0.63
N TYR A 27 14.04 -11.09 -0.84
CA TYR A 27 14.01 -12.44 -1.37
C TYR A 27 13.41 -12.44 -2.77
N ARG A 28 14.19 -12.84 -3.76
CA ARG A 28 13.74 -12.93 -5.15
C ARG A 28 13.29 -14.35 -5.47
N ALA A 29 11.99 -14.51 -5.69
CA ALA A 29 11.43 -15.72 -6.27
C ALA A 29 11.55 -15.69 -7.80
N ARG A 30 11.96 -16.81 -8.42
CA ARG A 30 12.02 -16.98 -9.88
C ARG A 30 11.50 -18.35 -10.28
N LEU A 31 10.63 -18.39 -11.28
CA LEU A 31 10.29 -19.62 -11.97
C LEU A 31 11.44 -19.99 -12.92
N THR A 32 11.91 -21.23 -12.84
CA THR A 32 12.98 -21.76 -13.72
C THR A 32 12.45 -22.69 -14.80
N GLY A 33 11.32 -23.36 -14.57
CA GLY A 33 10.73 -24.24 -15.59
C GLY A 33 9.37 -24.79 -15.20
N VAL A 34 8.66 -25.29 -16.21
CA VAL A 34 7.44 -26.08 -16.06
C VAL A 34 7.57 -27.29 -16.99
N SER A 35 7.48 -28.51 -16.43
CA SER A 35 7.71 -29.74 -17.19
C SER A 35 6.68 -30.83 -16.84
N PRO A 36 6.06 -31.48 -17.85
CA PRO A 36 6.14 -31.15 -19.27
C PRO A 36 5.45 -29.80 -19.57
N ALA A 37 5.85 -29.16 -20.68
CA ALA A 37 5.16 -27.96 -21.14
C ALA A 37 3.74 -28.30 -21.62
N VAL A 38 2.75 -27.55 -21.14
CA VAL A 38 1.34 -27.75 -21.53
C VAL A 38 0.87 -26.59 -22.43
N PRO A 39 0.36 -26.87 -23.64
CA PRO A 39 -0.15 -25.83 -24.52
C PRO A 39 -1.27 -25.01 -23.87
N GLY A 40 -1.14 -23.68 -23.94
CA GLY A 40 -2.11 -22.74 -23.35
C GLY A 40 -1.96 -22.49 -21.86
N VAL A 41 -1.02 -23.18 -21.18
CA VAL A 41 -0.75 -22.97 -19.76
C VAL A 41 0.48 -22.07 -19.59
N ARG A 42 0.33 -21.01 -18.80
CA ARG A 42 1.42 -20.11 -18.44
C ARG A 42 1.42 -19.91 -16.93
N LEU A 43 2.57 -20.16 -16.30
CA LEU A 43 2.81 -19.84 -14.89
C LEU A 43 3.80 -18.69 -14.80
N ARG A 44 3.56 -17.74 -13.88
CA ARG A 44 4.40 -16.58 -13.62
C ARG A 44 4.57 -16.38 -12.12
N VAL A 45 5.72 -15.83 -11.74
CA VAL A 45 5.91 -15.16 -10.46
C VAL A 45 5.58 -13.69 -10.67
N ILE A 46 4.68 -13.13 -9.87
CA ILE A 46 4.20 -11.74 -9.98
C ILE A 46 4.33 -11.01 -8.63
N GLU A 47 4.10 -9.70 -8.63
CA GLU A 47 4.07 -8.86 -7.41
C GLU A 47 5.34 -9.01 -6.56
N ALA A 48 6.51 -8.84 -7.18
CA ALA A 48 7.82 -9.04 -6.56
C ALA A 48 8.05 -10.42 -5.91
N GLY A 49 7.29 -11.45 -6.30
CA GLY A 49 7.36 -12.78 -5.70
C GLY A 49 6.29 -13.08 -4.65
N ALA A 50 5.38 -12.14 -4.39
CA ALA A 50 4.31 -12.34 -3.42
C ALA A 50 3.26 -13.37 -3.89
N ARG A 51 3.08 -13.55 -5.21
CA ARG A 51 2.10 -14.47 -5.77
C ARG A 51 2.62 -15.24 -6.98
N LEU A 52 2.00 -16.39 -7.19
CA LEU A 52 2.01 -17.10 -8.46
C LEU A 52 0.75 -16.72 -9.25
N GLU A 53 0.88 -16.64 -10.56
CA GLU A 53 -0.23 -16.52 -11.50
C GLU A 53 -0.18 -17.67 -12.50
N LEU A 54 -1.25 -18.46 -12.57
CA LEU A 54 -1.45 -19.46 -13.61
C LEU A 54 -2.61 -19.04 -14.50
N THR A 55 -2.34 -18.90 -15.79
CA THR A 55 -3.36 -18.72 -16.83
C THR A 55 -3.47 -19.99 -17.68
N ASN A 56 -4.69 -20.41 -17.99
CA ASN A 56 -4.95 -21.59 -18.80
C ASN A 56 -5.94 -21.29 -19.95
N THR A 57 -5.43 -20.99 -21.14
CA THR A 57 -6.25 -20.81 -22.35
C THR A 57 -6.52 -22.13 -23.09
N GLY A 58 -6.14 -23.26 -22.50
CA GLY A 58 -6.39 -24.59 -23.04
C GLY A 58 -7.84 -25.04 -22.84
N ARG A 59 -8.14 -26.23 -23.35
CA ARG A 59 -9.48 -26.86 -23.22
C ARG A 59 -9.64 -27.74 -21.99
N ARG A 60 -8.52 -28.15 -21.39
CA ARG A 60 -8.48 -29.03 -20.21
C ARG A 60 -8.19 -28.19 -18.98
N GLU A 61 -8.74 -28.62 -17.85
CA GLU A 61 -8.40 -28.02 -16.57
C GLU A 61 -7.02 -28.47 -16.12
N ILE A 62 -6.29 -27.54 -15.50
CA ILE A 62 -5.07 -27.83 -14.77
C ILE A 62 -5.39 -27.70 -13.29
N GLU A 63 -5.00 -28.72 -12.53
CA GLU A 63 -5.08 -28.66 -11.09
C GLU A 63 -3.75 -28.23 -10.49
N VAL A 64 -3.80 -27.33 -9.52
CA VAL A 64 -2.68 -27.01 -8.63
C VAL A 64 -2.82 -27.89 -7.40
N LEU A 65 -1.75 -28.56 -6.98
CA LEU A 65 -1.76 -29.38 -5.77
C LEU A 65 -1.30 -28.58 -4.55
N GLY A 66 -1.95 -28.88 -3.43
CA GLY A 66 -1.66 -28.37 -2.10
C GLY A 66 -0.40 -29.02 -1.50
N TYR A 67 -0.09 -28.64 -0.26
CA TYR A 67 1.15 -28.99 0.41
C TYR A 67 1.29 -30.48 0.75
N GLN A 68 0.18 -31.22 0.77
CA GLN A 68 0.16 -32.66 1.02
C GLN A 68 -0.27 -33.44 -0.23
N GLY A 69 -0.14 -32.83 -1.42
CA GLY A 69 -0.51 -33.43 -2.71
C GLY A 69 -2.01 -33.45 -3.00
N GLU A 70 -2.84 -32.85 -2.13
CA GLU A 70 -4.28 -32.79 -2.34
C GLU A 70 -4.67 -31.75 -3.40
N PRO A 71 -5.79 -31.92 -4.13
CA PRO A 71 -6.23 -30.91 -5.10
C PRO A 71 -6.53 -29.58 -4.41
N TYR A 72 -5.92 -28.48 -4.86
CA TYR A 72 -6.13 -27.14 -4.31
C TYR A 72 -6.95 -26.25 -5.25
N LEU A 73 -6.44 -25.97 -6.45
CA LEU A 73 -7.13 -25.15 -7.46
C LEU A 73 -7.42 -25.98 -8.70
N ARG A 74 -8.53 -25.70 -9.38
CA ARG A 74 -8.82 -26.11 -10.76
C ARG A 74 -8.92 -24.86 -11.61
N ILE A 75 -8.18 -24.83 -12.71
CA ILE A 75 -8.07 -23.66 -13.58
C ILE A 75 -8.30 -24.11 -15.02
N GLY A 76 -9.33 -23.58 -15.68
CA GLY A 76 -9.71 -23.98 -17.03
C GLY A 76 -10.63 -22.97 -17.71
N PRO A 77 -11.21 -23.35 -18.88
CA PRO A 77 -12.00 -22.42 -19.70
C PRO A 77 -13.26 -21.90 -19.01
N ASP A 78 -13.87 -22.66 -18.09
CA ASP A 78 -15.07 -22.21 -17.37
C ASP A 78 -14.76 -21.46 -16.05
N GLY A 79 -13.47 -21.20 -15.79
CA GLY A 79 -13.01 -20.33 -14.71
C GLY A 79 -12.04 -21.00 -13.72
N VAL A 80 -12.12 -20.56 -12.47
CA VAL A 80 -11.31 -21.08 -11.36
C VAL A 80 -12.21 -21.60 -10.26
N TRP A 81 -11.88 -22.80 -9.76
CA TRP A 81 -12.48 -23.38 -8.57
C TRP A 81 -11.41 -23.67 -7.53
N GLU A 82 -11.78 -23.44 -6.27
CA GLU A 82 -10.95 -23.66 -5.10
C GLU A 82 -11.56 -24.80 -4.27
N ASN A 83 -10.72 -25.74 -3.82
CA ASN A 83 -11.14 -26.83 -2.97
C ASN A 83 -11.19 -26.39 -1.51
N VAL A 84 -12.39 -26.23 -0.94
CA VAL A 84 -12.53 -25.83 0.47
C VAL A 84 -12.06 -26.89 1.47
N ASN A 85 -11.80 -28.12 1.01
CA ASN A 85 -11.23 -29.19 1.84
C ASN A 85 -9.70 -29.29 1.74
N SER A 86 -9.04 -28.48 0.91
CA SER A 86 -7.57 -28.37 0.90
C SER A 86 -7.11 -27.42 2.00
N ALA A 87 -6.04 -27.80 2.71
CA ALA A 87 -5.40 -26.91 3.68
C ALA A 87 -4.80 -25.67 2.99
N ALA A 88 -4.34 -25.82 1.75
CA ALA A 88 -3.76 -24.74 0.96
C ALA A 88 -4.74 -23.56 0.76
N THR A 89 -6.05 -23.81 0.67
CA THR A 89 -7.08 -22.76 0.62
C THR A 89 -7.01 -21.76 1.78
N TYR A 90 -6.65 -22.25 2.96
CA TYR A 90 -6.58 -21.42 4.15
C TYR A 90 -5.18 -20.85 4.35
N LEU A 91 -4.15 -21.66 4.14
CA LEU A 91 -2.76 -21.24 4.28
C LEU A 91 -2.40 -20.15 3.26
N ASN A 92 -2.92 -20.24 2.03
CA ASN A 92 -2.61 -19.30 0.94
C ASN A 92 -3.46 -18.03 0.93
N ALA A 93 -4.36 -17.87 1.90
CA ALA A 93 -5.20 -16.68 2.00
C ALA A 93 -4.38 -15.41 2.30
N SER A 94 -3.20 -15.55 2.92
CA SER A 94 -2.27 -14.47 3.20
C SER A 94 -0.82 -14.96 3.17
N ILE A 95 0.11 -14.01 3.07
CA ILE A 95 1.54 -14.25 3.30
C ILE A 95 1.87 -14.45 4.78
N ALA A 96 0.93 -14.13 5.68
CA ALA A 96 1.11 -14.34 7.11
C ALA A 96 0.91 -15.82 7.48
N THR A 97 1.70 -16.30 8.43
CA THR A 97 1.69 -17.70 8.91
C THR A 97 0.62 -18.00 9.97
N SER A 98 -0.33 -17.08 10.19
CA SER A 98 -1.35 -17.15 11.25
C SER A 98 -2.68 -17.78 10.81
N ALA A 99 -2.76 -18.33 9.60
CA ALA A 99 -3.99 -18.93 9.09
C ALA A 99 -4.42 -20.14 9.90
N THR A 100 -5.70 -20.18 10.29
CA THR A 100 -6.31 -21.34 10.95
C THR A 100 -6.93 -22.26 9.91
N VAL A 101 -6.43 -23.49 9.82
CA VAL A 101 -6.99 -24.53 8.94
C VAL A 101 -8.15 -25.24 9.67
N PRO A 102 -9.36 -25.30 9.11
CA PRO A 102 -10.46 -26.06 9.71
C PRO A 102 -10.12 -27.54 9.80
N ALA A 103 -10.53 -28.20 10.89
CA ALA A 103 -10.32 -29.64 11.08
C ALA A 103 -11.03 -30.53 10.03
N THR A 104 -11.97 -29.95 9.27
CA THR A 104 -12.66 -30.61 8.15
C THR A 104 -11.85 -30.61 6.86
N ALA A 105 -10.79 -29.79 6.77
CA ALA A 105 -9.86 -29.80 5.66
C ALA A 105 -8.76 -30.84 5.92
N GLY A 106 -8.44 -31.63 4.91
CA GLY A 106 -7.46 -32.71 5.03
C GLY A 106 -7.16 -33.36 3.68
N PRO A 107 -5.96 -33.94 3.52
CA PRO A 107 -5.50 -34.42 2.22
C PRO A 107 -6.28 -35.64 1.70
N THR A 108 -6.90 -36.39 2.60
CA THR A 108 -7.70 -37.58 2.28
C THR A 108 -9.20 -37.29 2.12
N VAL A 109 -9.61 -36.03 2.35
CA VAL A 109 -11.01 -35.62 2.22
C VAL A 109 -11.30 -35.34 0.74
N PRO A 110 -12.38 -35.90 0.16
CA PRO A 110 -12.75 -35.62 -1.22
C PRO A 110 -12.87 -34.10 -1.48
N PRO A 111 -12.44 -33.61 -2.65
CA PRO A 111 -12.46 -32.19 -2.93
C PRO A 111 -13.90 -31.66 -3.00
N SER A 112 -14.12 -30.49 -2.39
CA SER A 112 -15.37 -29.74 -2.47
C SER A 112 -15.10 -28.42 -3.16
N TRP A 113 -15.55 -28.31 -4.41
CA TRP A 113 -15.19 -27.21 -5.29
C TRP A 113 -16.12 -26.00 -5.11
N ARG A 114 -15.53 -24.85 -4.85
CA ARG A 114 -16.19 -23.55 -4.86
C ARG A 114 -15.63 -22.71 -6.01
N ARG A 115 -16.50 -22.23 -6.90
CA ARG A 115 -16.08 -21.32 -7.98
C ARG A 115 -15.67 -19.97 -7.38
N VAL A 116 -14.51 -19.46 -7.77
CA VAL A 116 -13.94 -18.19 -7.28
C VAL A 116 -13.69 -17.19 -8.41
N SER A 117 -13.63 -17.64 -9.66
CA SER A 117 -13.54 -16.76 -10.83
C SER A 117 -14.22 -17.39 -12.04
N ASP A 118 -14.69 -16.55 -12.95
CA ASP A 118 -15.14 -16.89 -14.29
C ASP A 118 -14.02 -16.76 -15.34
N ARG A 119 -12.87 -16.18 -14.97
CA ARG A 119 -11.71 -16.05 -15.84
C ARG A 119 -10.80 -17.28 -15.74
N PRO A 120 -10.11 -17.67 -16.81
CA PRO A 120 -9.23 -18.84 -16.82
C PRO A 120 -7.84 -18.53 -16.21
N ALA A 121 -7.81 -17.77 -15.11
CA ALA A 121 -6.59 -17.32 -14.48
C ALA A 121 -6.75 -17.26 -12.95
N ALA A 122 -5.83 -17.90 -12.24
CA ALA A 122 -5.76 -17.84 -10.78
C ALA A 122 -4.49 -17.14 -10.33
N ARG A 123 -4.61 -16.36 -9.25
CA ARG A 123 -3.50 -15.76 -8.52
C ARG A 123 -3.59 -16.20 -7.07
N TRP A 124 -2.50 -16.68 -6.49
CA TRP A 124 -2.47 -17.11 -5.09
C TRP A 124 -1.10 -16.86 -4.45
N HIS A 125 -1.09 -16.71 -3.14
CA HIS A 125 0.15 -16.75 -2.36
C HIS A 125 0.58 -18.21 -2.21
N ASP A 126 1.87 -18.52 -2.40
CA ASP A 126 2.35 -19.90 -2.24
C ASP A 126 3.52 -19.93 -1.25
N HIS A 127 3.36 -20.63 -0.14
CA HIS A 127 4.34 -20.70 0.94
C HIS A 127 5.62 -21.42 0.52
N ARG A 128 5.62 -22.10 -0.63
CA ARG A 128 6.83 -22.67 -1.23
C ARG A 128 7.70 -21.63 -1.93
N THR A 129 7.18 -20.44 -2.26
CA THR A 129 7.92 -19.46 -3.07
C THR A 129 8.44 -18.25 -2.30
N TYR A 130 8.07 -18.05 -1.02
CA TYR A 130 8.56 -16.93 -0.21
C TYR A 130 9.28 -17.38 1.07
N TRP A 131 10.02 -16.45 1.68
CA TRP A 131 10.64 -16.67 2.98
C TRP A 131 9.67 -16.28 4.10
N MET A 132 9.23 -17.26 4.89
CA MET A 132 8.18 -17.11 5.90
C MET A 132 8.65 -16.60 7.26
N SER A 133 9.94 -16.71 7.55
CA SER A 133 10.47 -16.37 8.87
C SER A 133 10.85 -14.89 8.95
N GLU A 134 10.65 -14.28 10.12
CA GLU A 134 11.22 -12.96 10.42
C GLU A 134 12.75 -13.05 10.52
N GLU A 135 13.26 -14.19 11.01
CA GLU A 135 14.69 -14.45 11.09
C GLU A 135 15.24 -14.77 9.71
N GLN A 136 16.42 -14.22 9.39
CA GLN A 136 17.12 -14.55 8.15
C GLN A 136 17.64 -15.99 8.19
N PRO A 137 17.75 -16.68 7.03
CA PRO A 137 18.43 -17.96 6.97
C PRO A 137 19.86 -17.84 7.55
N PRO A 138 20.37 -18.86 8.28
CA PRO A 138 21.68 -18.75 8.94
C PRO A 138 22.84 -18.35 8.00
N ALA A 139 22.86 -18.88 6.78
CA ALA A 139 23.84 -18.50 5.77
C ALA A 139 23.71 -17.03 5.35
N VAL A 140 22.48 -16.50 5.30
CA VAL A 140 22.21 -15.09 4.99
C VAL A 140 22.63 -14.18 6.13
N ALA A 141 22.32 -14.56 7.37
CA ALA A 141 22.75 -13.81 8.55
C ALA A 141 24.28 -13.74 8.66
N ALA A 142 25.00 -14.78 8.21
CA ALA A 142 26.46 -14.82 8.23
C ALA A 142 27.12 -13.88 7.19
N ASP A 143 26.55 -13.75 5.99
CA ASP A 143 27.00 -12.79 4.98
C ASP A 143 25.82 -12.19 4.20
N PRO A 144 25.19 -11.12 4.71
CA PRO A 144 24.01 -10.51 4.10
C PRO A 144 24.36 -9.63 2.89
N THR A 145 25.65 -9.40 2.61
CA THR A 145 26.12 -8.42 1.62
C THR A 145 26.20 -8.95 0.20
N ARG A 146 26.07 -10.27 0.03
CA ARG A 146 26.13 -10.96 -1.26
C ARG A 146 24.79 -11.59 -1.62
N THR A 147 24.54 -11.70 -2.93
CA THR A 147 23.42 -12.52 -3.42
C THR A 147 23.72 -13.99 -3.17
N GLN A 148 22.74 -14.73 -2.69
CA GLN A 148 22.91 -16.16 -2.38
C GLN A 148 21.59 -16.94 -2.49
N ARG A 149 21.69 -18.20 -2.89
CA ARG A 149 20.55 -19.13 -2.95
C ARG A 149 20.09 -19.44 -1.54
N VAL A 150 18.79 -19.27 -1.28
CA VAL A 150 18.15 -19.69 -0.02
C VAL A 150 17.59 -21.09 -0.17
N ARG A 151 16.81 -21.33 -1.22
CA ARG A 151 16.26 -22.64 -1.56
C ARG A 151 15.82 -22.74 -3.00
N ASP A 152 15.68 -23.97 -3.46
CA ASP A 152 14.87 -24.30 -4.64
C ASP A 152 13.46 -24.64 -4.18
N TRP A 153 12.48 -24.43 -5.06
CA TRP A 153 11.08 -24.72 -4.77
C TRP A 153 10.40 -25.40 -5.95
N THR A 154 9.38 -26.18 -5.63
CA THR A 154 8.53 -26.89 -6.58
C THR A 154 7.07 -26.64 -6.25
N VAL A 155 6.25 -26.52 -7.30
CA VAL A 155 4.80 -26.53 -7.22
C VAL A 155 4.29 -27.61 -8.15
N ASP A 156 3.59 -28.58 -7.58
CA ASP A 156 3.03 -29.69 -8.34
C ASP A 156 1.68 -29.29 -8.93
N LEU A 157 1.55 -29.59 -10.22
CA LEU A 157 0.39 -29.38 -11.05
C LEU A 157 -0.02 -30.73 -11.67
N ARG A 158 -1.25 -30.87 -12.12
CA ARG A 158 -1.67 -32.03 -12.91
C ARG A 158 -2.68 -31.69 -14.00
N ASP A 159 -2.58 -32.42 -15.10
CA ASP A 159 -3.56 -32.44 -16.20
C ASP A 159 -4.20 -33.84 -16.22
N GLY A 160 -5.34 -33.97 -15.55
CA GLY A 160 -5.95 -35.26 -15.24
C GLY A 160 -4.99 -36.13 -14.42
N VAL A 161 -4.47 -37.19 -15.03
CA VAL A 161 -3.49 -38.11 -14.42
C VAL A 161 -2.03 -37.77 -14.74
N THR A 162 -1.79 -36.78 -15.60
CA THR A 162 -0.44 -36.42 -16.03
C THR A 162 0.18 -35.44 -15.03
N PRO A 163 1.25 -35.80 -14.31
CA PRO A 163 1.92 -34.88 -13.40
C PRO A 163 2.69 -33.81 -14.18
N ILE A 164 2.70 -32.60 -13.65
CA ILE A 164 3.43 -31.46 -14.16
C ILE A 164 4.13 -30.80 -12.97
N THR A 165 5.41 -30.51 -13.10
CA THR A 165 6.19 -29.88 -12.04
C THR A 165 6.64 -28.49 -12.48
N ALA A 166 6.26 -27.48 -11.71
CA ALA A 166 6.83 -26.15 -11.82
C ALA A 166 8.01 -26.01 -10.84
N THR A 167 9.19 -25.66 -11.35
CA THR A 167 10.40 -25.48 -10.54
C THR A 167 10.79 -24.01 -10.49
N GLY A 168 11.42 -23.61 -9.40
CA GLY A 168 11.96 -22.27 -9.25
C GLY A 168 12.96 -22.13 -8.11
N THR A 169 13.43 -20.90 -7.93
CA THR A 169 14.46 -20.56 -6.95
C THR A 169 14.01 -19.40 -6.07
N LEU A 170 14.52 -19.37 -4.84
CA LEU A 170 14.41 -18.25 -3.92
C LEU A 170 15.83 -17.81 -3.56
N ASP A 171 16.18 -16.59 -3.95
CA ASP A 171 17.51 -16.01 -3.73
C ASP A 171 17.43 -14.81 -2.79
N TRP A 172 18.30 -14.74 -1.79
CA TRP A 172 18.54 -13.51 -1.03
C TRP A 172 19.29 -12.52 -1.92
N VAL A 173 18.83 -11.28 -1.90
CA VAL A 173 19.40 -10.17 -2.67
C VAL A 173 19.65 -9.02 -1.69
N PRO A 174 20.91 -8.60 -1.50
CA PRO A 174 21.26 -7.56 -0.54
C PRO A 174 20.45 -6.28 -0.74
N PRO A 175 19.86 -5.71 0.32
CA PRO A 175 19.17 -4.43 0.24
C PRO A 175 20.13 -3.30 -0.17
N PRO A 176 19.62 -2.23 -0.79
CA PRO A 176 20.42 -1.05 -1.05
C PRO A 176 20.82 -0.36 0.27
N TYR A 177 21.81 0.52 0.22
CA TYR A 177 22.05 1.45 1.32
C TYR A 177 20.91 2.49 1.40
N ALA A 178 19.93 2.22 2.26
CA ALA A 178 18.74 3.04 2.40
C ALA A 178 19.03 4.50 2.81
N GLY A 179 20.11 4.74 3.56
CA GLY A 179 20.51 6.07 4.01
C GLY A 179 20.75 7.05 2.87
N GLY A 180 21.37 6.59 1.77
CA GLY A 180 21.61 7.42 0.58
C GLY A 180 20.32 7.86 -0.10
N TRP A 181 19.32 6.96 -0.18
CA TRP A 181 18.03 7.27 -0.78
C TRP A 181 17.19 8.23 0.09
N TRP A 182 17.19 8.04 1.40
CA TRP A 182 16.50 8.97 2.31
C TRP A 182 17.18 10.34 2.38
N ALA A 183 18.52 10.40 2.32
CA ALA A 183 19.23 11.66 2.18
C ALA A 183 18.84 12.38 0.89
N ALA A 184 18.75 11.67 -0.24
CA ALA A 184 18.26 12.24 -1.49
C ALA A 184 16.83 12.76 -1.37
N VAL A 185 15.92 12.03 -0.71
CA VAL A 185 14.56 12.49 -0.43
C VAL A 185 14.57 13.83 0.31
N VAL A 186 15.30 13.91 1.43
CA VAL A 186 15.32 15.12 2.28
C VAL A 186 15.92 16.30 1.53
N LEU A 187 17.06 16.11 0.85
CA LEU A 187 17.75 17.17 0.12
C LEU A 187 16.92 17.69 -1.06
N VAL A 188 16.31 16.80 -1.84
CA VAL A 188 15.45 17.18 -2.97
C VAL A 188 14.17 17.85 -2.46
N ALA A 189 13.54 17.33 -1.39
CA ALA A 189 12.35 17.94 -0.80
C ALA A 189 12.64 19.35 -0.28
N ALA A 190 13.78 19.55 0.39
CA ALA A 190 14.21 20.86 0.87
C ALA A 190 14.49 21.84 -0.29
N ALA A 191 15.16 21.38 -1.35
CA ALA A 191 15.40 22.19 -2.55
C ALA A 191 14.08 22.60 -3.25
N VAL A 192 13.12 21.69 -3.35
CA VAL A 192 11.78 21.99 -3.88
C VAL A 192 11.03 22.95 -2.94
N ALA A 193 11.09 22.74 -1.63
CA ALA A 193 10.46 23.61 -0.63
C ALA A 193 10.99 25.05 -0.71
N ALA A 194 12.29 25.22 -0.96
CA ALA A 194 12.93 26.52 -1.14
C ALA A 194 12.38 27.33 -2.33
N LEU A 195 11.75 26.67 -3.32
CA LEU A 195 11.02 27.37 -4.39
C LEU A 195 9.88 28.24 -3.84
N GLY A 196 9.33 27.89 -2.67
CA GLY A 196 8.31 28.69 -1.99
C GLY A 196 8.83 30.02 -1.43
N LEU A 197 10.15 30.20 -1.33
CA LEU A 197 10.79 31.45 -0.91
C LEU A 197 11.05 32.40 -2.09
N LEU A 198 10.91 31.91 -3.33
CA LEU A 198 11.07 32.73 -4.53
C LEU A 198 9.84 33.62 -4.74
N HIS A 199 10.07 34.88 -5.10
CA HIS A 199 9.00 35.86 -5.29
C HIS A 199 8.48 35.89 -6.73
N GLY A 200 7.18 36.17 -6.88
CA GLY A 200 6.56 36.46 -8.17
C GLY A 200 6.59 35.30 -9.17
N ARG A 201 6.82 35.62 -10.45
CA ARG A 201 6.74 34.65 -11.57
C ARG A 201 7.91 33.64 -11.59
N ALA A 202 8.96 33.84 -10.80
CA ALA A 202 10.15 32.98 -10.80
C ALA A 202 9.87 31.58 -10.24
N ALA A 203 8.99 31.47 -9.22
CA ALA A 203 8.66 30.18 -8.59
C ALA A 203 7.70 29.31 -9.42
N ARG A 204 6.88 29.95 -10.27
CA ARG A 204 5.70 29.30 -10.86
C ARG A 204 6.03 28.13 -11.80
N TRP A 205 6.99 28.36 -12.70
CA TRP A 205 7.37 27.39 -13.72
C TRP A 205 8.13 26.21 -13.10
N PRO A 206 9.10 26.44 -12.20
CA PRO A 206 9.71 25.36 -11.42
C PRO A 206 8.69 24.53 -10.64
N MET A 207 7.76 25.15 -9.90
CA MET A 207 6.76 24.41 -9.12
C MET A 207 5.81 23.61 -10.01
N ALA A 208 5.36 24.16 -11.14
CA ALA A 208 4.55 23.43 -12.12
C ALA A 208 5.33 22.27 -12.74
N ALA A 209 6.62 22.47 -13.06
CA ALA A 209 7.48 21.41 -13.60
C ALA A 209 7.69 20.29 -12.58
N VAL A 210 7.92 20.62 -11.30
CA VAL A 210 8.02 19.62 -10.22
C VAL A 210 6.71 18.86 -10.05
N SER A 211 5.56 19.55 -10.05
CA SER A 211 4.24 18.90 -9.99
C SER A 211 4.01 17.97 -11.17
N ALA A 212 4.38 18.40 -12.38
CA ALA A 212 4.25 17.57 -13.57
C ALA A 212 5.16 16.34 -13.51
N LEU A 213 6.43 16.52 -13.11
CA LEU A 213 7.40 15.43 -12.96
C LEU A 213 6.95 14.43 -11.89
N ALA A 214 6.47 14.91 -10.74
CA ALA A 214 5.92 14.06 -9.69
C ALA A 214 4.67 13.30 -10.16
N GLY A 215 3.79 13.96 -10.92
CA GLY A 215 2.62 13.33 -11.53
C GLY A 215 2.96 12.24 -12.55
N VAL A 216 3.90 12.50 -13.45
CA VAL A 216 4.40 11.50 -14.41
C VAL A 216 5.06 10.33 -13.67
N ALA A 217 5.92 10.62 -12.68
CA ALA A 217 6.58 9.57 -11.91
C ALA A 217 5.57 8.72 -11.14
N ALA A 218 4.53 9.34 -10.59
CA ALA A 218 3.45 8.65 -9.90
C ALA A 218 2.67 7.71 -10.82
N LEU A 219 2.26 8.19 -11.99
CA LEU A 219 1.57 7.36 -12.99
C LEU A 219 2.47 6.24 -13.51
N ALA A 220 3.74 6.54 -13.80
CA ALA A 220 4.71 5.54 -14.22
C ALA A 220 4.83 4.43 -13.17
N TYR A 221 5.09 4.77 -11.90
CA TYR A 221 5.19 3.79 -10.82
C TYR A 221 3.92 2.94 -10.72
N THR A 222 2.76 3.59 -10.77
CA THR A 222 1.45 2.93 -10.68
C THR A 222 1.24 1.91 -11.80
N VAL A 223 1.54 2.29 -13.05
CA VAL A 223 1.48 1.39 -14.21
C VAL A 223 2.49 0.24 -14.06
N GLY A 224 3.69 0.53 -13.56
CA GLY A 224 4.71 -0.48 -13.28
C GLY A 224 4.22 -1.58 -12.35
N ARG A 225 3.58 -1.19 -11.24
CA ARG A 225 3.01 -2.16 -10.30
C ARG A 225 1.99 -3.08 -10.96
N GLU A 226 1.16 -2.55 -11.86
CA GLU A 226 0.15 -3.35 -12.55
C GLU A 226 0.74 -4.31 -13.56
N ILE A 227 1.77 -3.88 -14.31
CA ILE A 227 2.51 -4.76 -15.21
C ILE A 227 3.18 -5.90 -14.43
N ASP A 228 3.80 -5.59 -13.29
CA ASP A 228 4.42 -6.59 -12.41
C ASP A 228 3.40 -7.52 -11.76
N ALA A 229 2.19 -7.03 -11.49
CA ALA A 229 1.05 -7.83 -11.04
C ALA A 229 0.44 -8.72 -12.13
N GLY A 230 1.00 -8.73 -13.35
CA GLY A 230 0.53 -9.55 -14.47
C GLY A 230 -0.49 -8.87 -15.38
N ASN A 231 -0.82 -7.59 -15.15
CA ASN A 231 -1.72 -6.80 -16.00
C ASN A 231 -0.92 -6.11 -17.12
N ASP A 232 -0.37 -6.89 -18.05
CA ASP A 232 0.59 -6.47 -19.08
C ASP A 232 -0.04 -6.02 -20.41
N THR A 233 -1.38 -5.96 -20.48
CA THR A 233 -2.13 -5.48 -21.65
C THR A 233 -3.02 -4.29 -21.28
N LEU A 234 -3.34 -3.41 -22.23
CA LEU A 234 -4.25 -2.28 -21.98
C LEU A 234 -5.60 -2.71 -21.41
N GLY A 235 -6.14 -3.85 -21.89
CA GLY A 235 -7.42 -4.39 -21.44
C GLY A 235 -7.42 -4.90 -20.00
N THR A 236 -6.26 -5.25 -19.44
CA THR A 236 -6.11 -5.68 -18.04
C THR A 236 -5.62 -4.56 -17.13
N ALA A 237 -4.70 -3.73 -17.63
CA ALA A 237 -4.12 -2.62 -16.88
C ALA A 237 -5.15 -1.51 -16.61
N LEU A 238 -5.95 -1.10 -17.59
CA LEU A 238 -6.87 0.03 -17.40
C LEU A 238 -7.95 -0.25 -16.33
N PRO A 239 -8.64 -1.40 -16.33
CA PRO A 239 -9.56 -1.73 -15.23
C PRO A 239 -8.87 -1.81 -13.87
N ALA A 240 -7.62 -2.31 -13.82
CA ALA A 240 -6.86 -2.37 -12.58
C ALA A 240 -6.49 -0.97 -12.06
N LEU A 241 -6.07 -0.05 -12.94
CA LEU A 241 -5.86 1.36 -12.59
C LEU A 241 -7.11 2.04 -12.01
N LEU A 242 -8.29 1.64 -12.47
CA LEU A 242 -9.58 2.18 -12.02
C LEU A 242 -10.14 1.47 -10.77
N SER A 243 -9.52 0.38 -10.33
CA SER A 243 -9.96 -0.42 -9.18
C SER A 243 -8.86 -0.53 -8.12
N THR A 244 -7.82 -1.32 -8.37
CA THR A 244 -6.71 -1.58 -7.44
C THR A 244 -5.83 -0.35 -7.20
N GLN A 245 -5.58 0.46 -8.24
CA GLN A 245 -4.69 1.62 -8.15
C GLN A 245 -5.40 2.96 -8.31
N LEU A 246 -6.69 3.03 -7.98
CA LEU A 246 -7.50 4.23 -8.19
C LEU A 246 -6.85 5.47 -7.53
N TRP A 247 -6.42 5.35 -6.27
CA TRP A 247 -5.86 6.49 -5.53
C TRP A 247 -4.50 6.96 -6.07
N PRO A 248 -3.50 6.10 -6.30
CA PRO A 248 -2.27 6.47 -6.99
C PRO A 248 -2.49 7.10 -8.37
N ALA A 249 -3.38 6.51 -9.17
CA ALA A 249 -3.67 7.00 -10.53
C ALA A 249 -4.31 8.39 -10.52
N LEU A 250 -5.34 8.60 -9.69
CA LEU A 250 -5.99 9.90 -9.52
C LEU A 250 -5.03 10.96 -8.98
N THR A 251 -4.16 10.56 -8.06
CA THR A 251 -3.15 11.44 -7.48
C THR A 251 -2.15 11.92 -8.54
N GLY A 252 -1.62 11.00 -9.35
CA GLY A 252 -0.71 11.34 -10.45
C GLY A 252 -1.37 12.26 -11.48
N ALA A 253 -2.61 11.95 -11.89
CA ALA A 253 -3.39 12.82 -12.78
C ALA A 253 -3.70 14.19 -12.14
N GLY A 254 -4.00 14.23 -10.85
CA GLY A 254 -4.22 15.45 -10.08
C GLY A 254 -2.98 16.34 -10.02
N ALA A 255 -1.78 15.76 -9.92
CA ALA A 255 -0.52 16.50 -9.98
C ALA A 255 -0.24 17.11 -11.36
N LEU A 256 -0.61 16.41 -12.45
CA LEU A 256 -0.58 16.98 -13.80
C LEU A 256 -1.59 18.14 -13.95
N ALA A 257 -2.80 17.97 -13.42
CA ALA A 257 -3.82 19.01 -13.44
C ALA A 257 -3.38 20.24 -12.62
N ALA A 258 -2.80 20.03 -11.43
CA ALA A 258 -2.25 21.11 -10.60
C ALA A 258 -1.13 21.87 -11.31
N ALA A 259 -0.27 21.17 -12.06
CA ALA A 259 0.73 21.81 -12.92
C ALA A 259 0.09 22.70 -13.98
N ALA A 260 -0.96 22.23 -14.66
CA ALA A 260 -1.68 23.01 -15.66
C ALA A 260 -2.38 24.25 -15.04
N VAL A 261 -3.01 24.09 -13.88
CA VAL A 261 -3.64 25.19 -13.11
C VAL A 261 -2.61 26.25 -12.72
N ALA A 262 -1.42 25.83 -12.29
CA ALA A 262 -0.31 26.73 -11.95
C ALA A 262 0.20 27.53 -13.16
N VAL A 263 0.29 26.90 -14.33
CA VAL A 263 0.67 27.58 -15.59
C VAL A 263 -0.41 28.57 -16.03
N ALA A 264 -1.69 28.21 -15.89
CA ALA A 264 -2.86 28.98 -16.30
C ALA A 264 -3.19 30.20 -15.41
N ARG A 265 -2.38 30.49 -14.38
CA ARG A 265 -2.52 31.66 -13.48
C ARG A 265 -3.86 31.71 -12.72
N ARG A 266 -4.38 30.57 -12.31
CA ARG A 266 -5.60 30.53 -11.49
C ARG A 266 -5.28 30.89 -10.02
N PRO A 267 -6.17 31.60 -9.32
CA PRO A 267 -5.94 32.04 -7.93
C PRO A 267 -5.77 30.86 -6.95
N ALA A 268 -6.33 29.70 -7.26
CA ALA A 268 -6.23 28.48 -6.44
C ALA A 268 -4.98 27.62 -6.74
N ALA A 269 -4.00 28.12 -7.51
CA ALA A 269 -2.85 27.33 -7.95
C ALA A 269 -2.01 26.78 -6.78
N ASP A 270 -1.71 27.60 -5.77
CA ASP A 270 -0.86 27.15 -4.65
C ASP A 270 -1.60 26.10 -3.81
N PHE A 271 -2.90 26.25 -3.59
CA PHE A 271 -3.71 25.22 -2.93
C PHE A 271 -3.74 23.91 -3.74
N ALA A 272 -3.94 23.99 -5.06
CA ALA A 272 -3.95 22.81 -5.93
C ALA A 272 -2.60 22.07 -5.91
N LEU A 273 -1.49 22.82 -5.95
CA LEU A 273 -0.14 22.25 -5.84
C LEU A 273 0.12 21.63 -4.46
N ALA A 274 -0.35 22.26 -3.39
CA ALA A 274 -0.23 21.71 -2.04
C ALA A 274 -1.01 20.39 -1.89
N LEU A 275 -2.26 20.37 -2.35
CA LEU A 275 -3.11 19.18 -2.31
C LEU A 275 -2.54 18.05 -3.18
N ALA A 276 -2.17 18.35 -4.42
CA ALA A 276 -1.56 17.36 -5.30
C ALA A 276 -0.22 16.85 -4.74
N GLY A 277 0.57 17.75 -4.16
CA GLY A 277 1.84 17.41 -3.51
C GLY A 277 1.67 16.42 -2.36
N VAL A 278 0.77 16.71 -1.41
CA VAL A 278 0.57 15.84 -0.25
C VAL A 278 -0.03 14.50 -0.67
N CYS A 279 -1.00 14.50 -1.60
CA CYS A 279 -1.55 13.26 -2.13
C CYS A 279 -0.44 12.41 -2.80
N THR A 280 0.42 13.02 -3.62
CA THR A 280 1.51 12.31 -4.32
C THR A 280 2.54 11.76 -3.35
N GLY A 281 2.93 12.57 -2.36
CA GLY A 281 3.85 12.17 -1.31
C GLY A 281 3.32 11.00 -0.48
N VAL A 282 2.01 10.95 -0.19
CA VAL A 282 1.38 9.90 0.63
C VAL A 282 1.01 8.67 -0.18
N PHE A 283 0.13 8.80 -1.17
CA PHE A 283 -0.47 7.67 -1.88
C PHE A 283 0.49 6.98 -2.84
N VAL A 284 1.57 7.65 -3.25
CA VAL A 284 2.58 7.04 -4.12
C VAL A 284 3.94 6.98 -3.45
N GLY A 285 4.46 8.10 -2.95
CA GLY A 285 5.75 8.11 -2.28
C GLY A 285 5.79 7.17 -1.07
N LEU A 286 5.06 7.51 -0.01
CA LEU A 286 5.13 6.81 1.27
C LEU A 286 4.59 5.39 1.17
N ALA A 287 3.49 5.18 0.44
CA ALA A 287 2.93 3.86 0.17
C ALA A 287 3.93 2.89 -0.49
N ASN A 288 4.95 3.43 -1.18
CA ASN A 288 5.99 2.64 -1.87
C ASN A 288 7.39 2.87 -1.29
N ALA A 289 7.51 3.42 -0.08
CA ALA A 289 8.81 3.66 0.56
C ALA A 289 9.63 2.37 0.78
N GLY A 290 8.96 1.21 0.81
CA GLY A 290 9.60 -0.10 0.80
C GLY A 290 10.58 -0.31 -0.36
N ALA A 291 10.42 0.40 -1.48
CA ALA A 291 11.36 0.36 -2.60
C ALA A 291 12.74 0.91 -2.23
N LEU A 292 12.82 1.86 -1.30
CA LEU A 292 14.09 2.45 -0.84
C LEU A 292 14.83 1.54 0.14
N LEU A 293 14.11 0.59 0.74
CA LEU A 293 14.61 -0.32 1.77
C LEU A 293 14.97 -1.71 1.20
N ASN A 294 14.22 -2.16 0.21
CA ASN A 294 14.28 -3.54 -0.28
C ASN A 294 14.92 -3.63 -1.65
N SER A 295 15.55 -4.77 -1.94
CA SER A 295 16.27 -5.02 -3.20
C SER A 295 15.35 -5.43 -4.36
N VAL A 296 14.26 -6.15 -4.07
CA VAL A 296 13.23 -6.58 -5.01
C VAL A 296 11.97 -5.74 -4.77
N VAL A 297 11.43 -5.19 -5.85
CA VAL A 297 10.30 -4.25 -5.84
C VAL A 297 9.30 -4.66 -6.92
N PRO A 298 7.99 -4.42 -6.72
CA PRO A 298 6.96 -4.86 -7.65
C PRO A 298 6.91 -3.93 -8.87
N ALA A 299 7.86 -4.11 -9.78
CA ALA A 299 8.00 -3.32 -10.99
C ALA A 299 8.76 -4.10 -12.08
N PRO A 300 8.42 -3.90 -13.37
CA PRO A 300 8.97 -4.67 -14.48
C PRO A 300 10.38 -4.22 -14.91
N TRP A 301 10.92 -3.15 -14.30
CA TRP A 301 12.20 -2.54 -14.65
C TRP A 301 13.25 -2.73 -13.53
N PRO A 302 14.52 -2.35 -13.77
CA PRO A 302 15.55 -2.43 -12.73
C PRO A 302 15.11 -1.71 -11.45
N PRO A 303 15.32 -2.29 -10.25
CA PRO A 303 14.84 -1.72 -8.99
C PRO A 303 15.26 -0.25 -8.74
N THR A 304 16.40 0.17 -9.30
CA THR A 304 16.85 1.57 -9.25
C THR A 304 15.87 2.55 -9.89
N VAL A 305 15.21 2.18 -11.00
CA VAL A 305 14.21 3.04 -11.66
C VAL A 305 13.00 3.22 -10.75
N ALA A 306 12.52 2.15 -10.10
CA ALA A 306 11.43 2.24 -9.12
C ALA A 306 11.81 3.16 -7.95
N ARG A 307 13.05 3.07 -7.45
CA ARG A 307 13.54 3.96 -6.38
C ARG A 307 13.56 5.42 -6.80
N VAL A 308 14.07 5.73 -8.00
CA VAL A 308 14.06 7.10 -8.52
C VAL A 308 12.63 7.64 -8.62
N LEU A 309 11.70 6.85 -9.18
CA LEU A 309 10.29 7.24 -9.26
C LEU A 309 9.67 7.48 -7.87
N ALA A 310 9.96 6.61 -6.89
CA ALA A 310 9.50 6.76 -5.51
C ALA A 310 10.09 8.02 -4.86
N VAL A 311 11.39 8.31 -5.04
CA VAL A 311 12.03 9.54 -4.55
C VAL A 311 11.41 10.77 -5.19
N VAL A 312 11.18 10.77 -6.51
CA VAL A 312 10.54 11.89 -7.22
C VAL A 312 9.13 12.14 -6.69
N ALA A 313 8.33 11.09 -6.47
CA ALA A 313 7.00 11.22 -5.90
C ALA A 313 7.03 11.73 -4.44
N LEU A 314 7.91 11.16 -3.60
CA LEU A 314 7.99 11.47 -2.18
C LEU A 314 8.58 12.86 -1.92
N ALA A 315 9.75 13.15 -2.50
CA ALA A 315 10.44 14.43 -2.35
C ALA A 315 9.73 15.56 -3.10
N GLY A 316 9.30 15.29 -4.34
CA GLY A 316 8.53 16.25 -5.13
C GLY A 316 7.19 16.57 -4.49
N GLY A 317 6.47 15.56 -3.99
CA GLY A 317 5.18 15.74 -3.32
C GLY A 317 5.27 16.57 -2.03
N PHE A 318 6.08 16.13 -1.07
CA PHE A 318 6.21 16.84 0.21
C PHE A 318 6.93 18.19 0.07
N GLY A 319 7.94 18.28 -0.79
CA GLY A 319 8.61 19.54 -1.09
C GLY A 319 7.67 20.57 -1.73
N LEU A 320 6.85 20.15 -2.69
CA LEU A 320 5.87 21.03 -3.34
C LEU A 320 4.78 21.49 -2.36
N THR A 321 4.36 20.60 -1.46
CA THR A 321 3.43 20.94 -0.37
C THR A 321 4.02 22.04 0.51
N ALA A 322 5.26 21.88 0.95
CA ALA A 322 5.95 22.89 1.77
C ALA A 322 6.10 24.22 1.01
N ALA A 323 6.54 24.19 -0.25
CA ALA A 323 6.69 25.38 -1.08
C ALA A 323 5.37 26.16 -1.24
N ALA A 324 4.28 25.45 -1.52
CA ALA A 324 2.96 26.06 -1.67
C ALA A 324 2.43 26.64 -0.36
N VAL A 325 2.63 25.95 0.77
CA VAL A 325 2.25 26.46 2.11
C VAL A 325 3.04 27.71 2.48
N LEU A 326 4.34 27.75 2.20
CA LEU A 326 5.18 28.94 2.44
C LEU A 326 4.67 30.15 1.66
N ARG A 327 4.29 29.96 0.38
CA ARG A 327 3.74 31.04 -0.45
C ARG A 327 2.40 31.53 0.05
N MET A 328 1.48 30.63 0.41
CA MET A 328 0.18 31.01 0.99
C MET A 328 0.34 31.78 2.31
N ARG A 329 1.30 31.39 3.16
CA ARG A 329 1.62 32.12 4.39
C ARG A 329 2.19 33.51 4.12
N ALA A 330 3.12 33.63 3.18
CA ALA A 330 3.70 34.91 2.79
C ALA A 330 2.62 35.87 2.26
N THR A 331 1.68 35.38 1.44
CA THR A 331 0.56 36.20 0.94
C THR A 331 -0.40 36.63 2.05
N ALA A 332 -0.68 35.74 3.03
CA ALA A 332 -1.54 36.08 4.16
C ALA A 332 -0.92 37.14 5.07
N LEU A 333 0.38 37.02 5.35
CA LEU A 333 1.12 38.01 6.15
C LEU A 333 1.17 39.38 5.47
N ALA A 334 1.39 39.42 4.15
CA ALA A 334 1.36 40.66 3.38
C ALA A 334 -0.03 41.34 3.44
N ALA A 335 -1.11 40.56 3.32
CA ALA A 335 -2.46 41.10 3.41
C ALA A 335 -2.79 41.69 4.81
N THR A 336 -2.22 41.12 5.88
CA THR A 336 -2.39 41.66 7.24
C THR A 336 -1.53 42.91 7.53
N ALA A 337 -0.44 43.09 6.79
CA ALA A 337 0.49 44.22 6.98
C ALA A 337 0.03 45.52 6.32
N ASP A 338 -1.02 45.48 5.49
CA ASP A 338 -1.50 46.60 4.67
C ASP A 338 -2.85 47.24 5.14
N PRO A 339 -3.03 47.66 6.42
CA PRO A 339 -4.27 48.32 6.86
C PRO A 339 -4.24 49.86 6.82
N ALA A 340 -3.17 50.52 6.33
CA ALA A 340 -2.96 51.97 6.53
C ALA A 340 -2.61 52.76 5.26
N GLY A 341 -3.30 52.49 4.14
CA GLY A 341 -3.03 53.12 2.83
C GLY A 341 -4.20 53.89 2.19
N SER A 342 -5.24 54.25 2.95
CA SER A 342 -6.30 55.16 2.49
C SER A 342 -6.74 56.09 3.62
N GLY A 343 -5.78 56.87 4.12
CA GLY A 343 -6.08 58.11 4.82
C GLY A 343 -6.23 59.20 3.77
N ASP A 344 -7.47 59.54 3.44
CA ASP A 344 -7.80 60.85 2.91
C ASP A 344 -8.80 61.46 3.90
N ALA A 345 -8.33 62.45 4.65
CA ALA A 345 -9.17 63.35 5.43
C ALA A 345 -9.28 64.66 4.62
N PRO A 346 -10.45 65.32 4.65
CA PRO A 346 -10.42 66.61 5.33
C PRO A 346 -11.65 66.88 6.21
N ASP A 347 -11.34 67.46 7.36
CA ASP A 347 -12.02 68.54 8.08
C ASP A 347 -13.55 68.63 8.12
N GLY A 348 -14.06 68.53 9.35
CA GLY A 348 -14.72 69.67 9.98
C GLY A 348 -16.22 69.84 9.75
N SER A 349 -17.03 69.39 10.72
CA SER A 349 -17.92 70.26 11.52
C SER A 349 -18.90 69.45 12.40
N SER A 350 -18.94 69.81 13.68
CA SER A 350 -20.03 69.58 14.64
C SER A 350 -20.74 70.94 14.85
N PRO A 351 -21.98 71.05 15.41
CA PRO A 351 -22.38 70.36 16.66
C PRO A 351 -23.89 70.06 16.89
N ALA A 352 -24.13 69.46 18.06
CA ALA A 352 -25.35 69.48 18.92
C ALA A 352 -26.53 68.57 18.53
N GLY A 353 -27.30 67.93 19.42
CA GLY A 353 -27.35 67.81 20.89
C GLY A 353 -28.26 66.59 21.19
N GLY A 354 -28.14 65.87 22.30
CA GLY A 354 -28.64 66.26 23.62
C GLY A 354 -29.26 65.05 24.35
N SER A 355 -29.17 65.10 25.68
CA SER A 355 -29.99 64.41 26.70
C SER A 355 -29.91 62.88 26.91
N ALA A 356 -29.21 62.52 28.00
CA ALA A 356 -29.51 61.42 28.94
C ALA A 356 -30.78 61.79 29.80
N PRO A 357 -31.26 61.03 30.84
CA PRO A 357 -30.54 59.99 31.58
C PRO A 357 -31.36 58.83 32.22
N ASP A 358 -30.57 57.94 32.84
CA ASP A 358 -30.74 57.29 34.15
C ASP A 358 -31.61 56.04 34.38
N GLY A 359 -31.09 55.17 35.27
CA GLY A 359 -31.88 54.28 36.11
C GLY A 359 -31.39 52.83 36.26
N GLY A 360 -30.83 52.51 37.43
CA GLY A 360 -31.20 51.25 38.11
C GLY A 360 -30.09 50.24 38.43
N ARG A 361 -29.59 50.28 39.66
CA ARG A 361 -28.74 49.28 40.32
C ARG A 361 -29.53 48.03 40.76
N SER A 362 -28.82 46.90 40.90
CA SER A 362 -28.67 46.12 42.16
C SER A 362 -29.04 44.61 42.11
N ALA A 363 -28.00 43.81 42.38
CA ALA A 363 -27.87 42.62 43.24
C ALA A 363 -29.04 41.64 43.49
N ALA A 364 -28.75 40.33 43.41
CA ALA A 364 -29.07 39.37 44.48
C ALA A 364 -28.30 38.04 44.33
N GLN A 365 -27.98 37.49 45.49
CA GLN A 365 -27.19 36.33 45.87
C GLN A 365 -28.12 35.12 46.18
N ASN A 366 -27.62 33.88 46.04
CA ASN A 366 -27.89 32.69 46.90
C ASN A 366 -27.19 31.47 46.22
N GLN A 367 -26.18 30.78 46.78
CA GLN A 367 -26.15 29.88 47.94
C GLN A 367 -27.31 28.87 47.93
N SER A 368 -27.22 27.55 48.14
CA SER A 368 -26.19 26.54 48.41
C SER A 368 -26.99 25.27 48.78
N ALA A 369 -26.64 24.05 48.38
CA ALA A 369 -26.95 22.84 49.18
C ALA A 369 -26.31 21.55 48.63
N THR A 370 -25.78 20.81 49.59
CA THR A 370 -25.05 19.54 49.60
C THR A 370 -25.94 18.29 49.66
N GLY A 371 -25.34 17.12 49.36
CA GLY A 371 -25.81 15.77 49.74
C GLY A 371 -25.81 14.82 48.54
N GLY A 372 -25.39 13.55 48.58
CA GLY A 372 -25.03 12.61 49.63
C GLY A 372 -24.61 11.29 48.95
N ARG A 373 -24.03 10.36 49.71
CA ARG A 373 -23.26 9.19 49.29
C ARG A 373 -24.07 7.95 48.85
N ASP A 374 -23.29 6.97 48.37
CA ASP A 374 -23.40 5.50 48.47
C ASP A 374 -24.19 4.73 47.40
N ALA A 375 -23.54 3.76 46.74
CA ALA A 375 -23.74 2.32 47.00
C ALA A 375 -23.05 1.41 45.96
N THR A 376 -22.58 0.28 46.48
CA THR A 376 -21.87 -0.87 45.90
C THR A 376 -22.73 -1.84 45.08
N GLY A 377 -22.11 -2.65 44.20
CA GLY A 377 -22.69 -3.91 43.71
C GLY A 377 -21.80 -4.66 42.71
N GLY A 378 -21.27 -5.83 43.11
CA GLY A 378 -20.37 -6.67 42.30
C GLY A 378 -21.06 -7.74 41.45
N ARG A 379 -20.27 -8.59 40.77
CA ARG A 379 -20.52 -10.03 40.51
C ARG A 379 -19.37 -10.70 39.75
N ASP A 380 -19.04 -11.91 40.22
CA ASP A 380 -18.13 -12.91 39.67
C ASP A 380 -18.61 -13.54 38.35
N ALA A 381 -17.67 -14.03 37.52
CA ALA A 381 -17.93 -15.14 36.58
C ALA A 381 -16.66 -15.97 36.25
N ALA A 382 -16.89 -17.28 36.16
CA ALA A 382 -15.99 -18.43 36.14
C ALA A 382 -14.97 -18.60 34.98
N ARG A 383 -13.92 -19.40 35.26
CA ARG A 383 -12.91 -19.96 34.33
C ARG A 383 -13.42 -21.20 33.54
N PRO A 384 -12.93 -21.47 32.32
CA PRO A 384 -13.01 -22.79 31.67
C PRO A 384 -11.66 -23.55 31.56
N ARG A 385 -11.73 -24.88 31.46
CA ARG A 385 -10.64 -25.88 31.28
C ARG A 385 -10.30 -26.13 29.79
N PRO A 386 -9.14 -26.76 29.43
CA PRO A 386 -8.46 -26.53 28.15
C PRO A 386 -8.88 -27.45 26.99
N ARG A 387 -8.85 -26.90 25.76
CA ARG A 387 -8.98 -27.60 24.46
C ARG A 387 -7.64 -28.20 24.03
N ARG A 388 -7.68 -29.35 23.33
CA ARG A 388 -6.53 -29.97 22.65
C ARG A 388 -5.92 -29.00 21.64
N ALA A 389 -4.60 -28.95 21.57
CA ALA A 389 -3.85 -28.01 20.74
C ALA A 389 -3.99 -28.33 19.22
N PRO A 390 -4.08 -27.31 18.35
CA PRO A 390 -4.05 -27.48 16.90
C PRO A 390 -2.64 -27.87 16.41
N LEU A 391 -2.59 -28.69 15.36
CA LEU A 391 -1.37 -29.02 14.61
C LEU A 391 -0.72 -27.73 14.09
N THR A 392 0.58 -27.56 14.32
CA THR A 392 1.35 -26.40 13.85
C THR A 392 2.06 -26.72 12.54
N LEU A 393 2.13 -25.73 11.64
CA LEU A 393 2.74 -25.78 10.30
C LEU A 393 4.17 -26.37 10.30
N LYS A 394 4.91 -26.20 11.40
CA LYS A 394 6.26 -26.74 11.58
C LYS A 394 6.31 -28.27 11.45
N ALA A 395 5.32 -28.98 12.01
CA ALA A 395 5.25 -30.43 11.93
C ALA A 395 4.96 -30.95 10.51
N ALA A 396 4.26 -30.16 9.68
CA ALA A 396 3.95 -30.52 8.30
C ALA A 396 5.13 -30.32 7.34
N LEU A 397 6.12 -29.51 7.72
CA LEU A 397 7.29 -29.20 6.88
C LEU A 397 8.55 -30.00 7.29
N GLU A 398 8.59 -30.56 8.50
CA GLU A 398 9.73 -31.37 8.99
C GLU A 398 9.60 -32.88 8.66
N GLU A 399 8.45 -33.36 8.17
CA GLU A 399 8.21 -34.79 7.83
C GLU A 399 8.53 -35.17 6.36
N GLN A 400 9.40 -34.44 5.67
CA GLN A 400 9.92 -34.89 4.38
C GLN A 400 11.24 -35.66 4.59
N PRO A 401 11.30 -36.98 4.35
CA PRO A 401 12.53 -37.74 4.51
C PRO A 401 13.55 -37.32 3.45
N ASP A 402 14.77 -37.08 3.93
CA ASP A 402 15.98 -36.88 3.15
C ASP A 402 16.38 -38.26 2.60
N ASP A 403 15.79 -38.67 1.46
CA ASP A 403 16.13 -39.92 0.80
C ASP A 403 16.93 -39.66 -0.49
N ASP A 404 18.11 -40.27 -0.49
CA ASP A 404 19.06 -40.55 -1.56
C ASP A 404 19.96 -39.43 -2.13
N ARG A 405 21.21 -39.44 -1.65
CA ARG A 405 22.38 -39.42 -2.55
C ARG A 405 23.04 -40.81 -2.54
N PRO A 406 23.57 -41.27 -3.69
CA PRO A 406 24.28 -42.54 -3.79
C PRO A 406 25.57 -42.59 -2.97
#